data_AF-A0A9E2ZYU3-F1
#
_entry.id   AF-A0A9E2ZYU3-F1
#
_cell.length_a   1.000
_cell.length_b   1.000
_cell.length_c   1.000
_cell.angle_alpha   90.00
_cell.angle_beta   90.00
_cell.angle_gamma   90.00
#
_symmetry.space_group_name_H-M   'P 1'
#
loop_
_entity.id
_entity.type
_entity.pdbx_description
1 polymer ?
#
loop_
_entity_poly.entity_id
_entity_poly.type
_entity_poly.pdbx_seq_one_letter_code
_entity_poly.pdbx_strand_id
1 'polypeptide(L)'
;MSDQLVVGTGTIARPTVPASPRQGQRGLVPPHPPDDDEKYLYIQRNLPYLTTVISIGSCCLIFSQIRFETHDLVLSPFLLFTAVYVVYQAISLPVNFAGRGFDLAAHQARIGQWRPPSYLDVDIYLPICGEPIELLRNTWTAVSGLIEDYRGTARAYVLDDGPSEQARVMAESFGFSYIHRPDWPAGKKAGNLRYAFSQTSAEYLVILDADFAPRR
;
A
#
# COMPACT_ATOMS: atom_id res chain seq x y z
N MET A 1 36.32 -36.62 8.23
CA MET A 1 35.09 -37.38 7.93
C MET A 1 34.02 -36.35 7.67
N SER A 2 33.67 -36.21 6.40
CA SER A 2 32.80 -35.18 5.86
C SER A 2 31.38 -35.38 6.33
N ASP A 3 30.73 -34.33 6.85
CA ASP A 3 29.28 -34.32 7.02
C ASP A 3 28.69 -33.29 6.06
N GLN A 4 27.82 -33.78 5.20
CA GLN A 4 27.31 -33.11 4.02
C GLN A 4 26.22 -32.10 4.39
N LEU A 5 26.34 -30.88 3.86
CA LEU A 5 25.25 -29.91 3.77
C LEU A 5 24.19 -30.44 2.81
N VAL A 6 23.10 -30.98 3.36
CA VAL A 6 21.88 -31.27 2.60
C VAL A 6 21.17 -29.95 2.35
N VAL A 7 21.23 -29.47 1.10
CA VAL A 7 20.42 -28.37 0.58
C VAL A 7 18.99 -28.91 0.42
N GLY A 8 18.16 -28.69 1.43
CA GLY A 8 16.73 -28.98 1.40
C GLY A 8 15.95 -27.79 0.85
N THR A 9 15.21 -28.01 -0.22
CA THR A 9 14.28 -27.07 -0.87
C THR A 9 13.29 -26.53 0.17
N GLY A 10 13.50 -25.28 0.61
CA GLY A 10 12.74 -24.66 1.68
C GLY A 10 11.28 -24.40 1.32
N THR A 11 10.41 -25.37 1.61
CA THR A 11 9.00 -25.08 1.91
C THR A 11 8.95 -24.71 3.39
N ILE A 12 9.00 -23.40 3.68
CA ILE A 12 8.80 -22.91 5.05
C ILE A 12 7.35 -23.24 5.44
N ALA A 13 7.18 -24.13 6.42
CA ALA A 13 5.88 -24.50 6.95
C ALA A 13 5.16 -23.24 7.49
N ARG A 14 3.86 -23.12 7.22
CA ARG A 14 2.98 -22.11 7.83
C ARG A 14 3.17 -22.14 9.35
N PRO A 15 3.48 -21.02 10.02
CA PRO A 15 3.34 -20.92 11.46
C PRO A 15 1.86 -21.11 11.78
N THR A 16 1.49 -22.25 12.38
CA THR A 16 0.17 -22.45 12.98
C THR A 16 0.17 -21.81 14.36
N VAL A 17 0.04 -20.48 14.41
CA VAL A 17 -0.39 -19.80 15.62
C VAL A 17 -1.91 -19.64 15.50
N PRO A 18 -2.71 -20.03 16.51
CA PRO A 18 -4.14 -19.78 16.48
C PRO A 18 -4.36 -18.27 16.47
N ALA A 19 -4.92 -17.76 15.36
CA ALA A 19 -5.32 -16.37 15.27
C ALA A 19 -6.27 -16.06 16.43
N SER A 20 -5.85 -15.16 17.32
CA SER A 20 -6.71 -14.67 18.41
C SER A 20 -8.01 -14.13 17.80
N PRO A 21 -9.20 -14.46 18.34
CA PRO A 21 -10.45 -14.00 17.77
C PRO A 21 -10.49 -12.47 17.84
N ARG A 22 -10.34 -11.80 16.69
CA ARG A 22 -10.56 -10.35 16.60
C ARG A 22 -12.04 -10.11 16.91
N GLN A 23 -12.32 -9.62 18.12
CA GLN A 23 -13.66 -9.16 18.49
C GLN A 23 -14.08 -8.13 17.44
N GLY A 24 -15.15 -8.44 16.70
CA GLY A 24 -15.69 -7.55 15.68
C GLY A 24 -16.10 -6.23 16.30
N GLN A 25 -15.25 -5.22 16.17
CA GLN A 25 -15.60 -3.84 16.51
C GLN A 25 -16.64 -3.38 15.50
N ARG A 26 -17.91 -3.29 15.95
CA ARG A 26 -18.98 -2.63 15.22
C ARG A 26 -18.81 -1.10 15.35
N GLY A 27 -17.83 -0.53 14.66
CA GLY A 27 -17.58 0.91 14.62
C GLY A 27 -16.80 1.31 13.37
N LEU A 28 -16.78 2.61 13.06
CA LEU A 28 -15.99 3.23 11.98
C LEU A 28 -14.47 3.22 12.23
N VAL A 29 -14.00 2.37 13.14
CA VAL A 29 -12.58 2.24 13.48
C VAL A 29 -11.98 1.21 12.53
N PRO A 30 -11.00 1.58 11.68
CA PRO A 30 -10.29 0.63 10.84
C PRO A 30 -9.69 -0.50 11.69
N PRO A 31 -9.56 -1.73 11.13
CA PRO A 31 -8.91 -2.82 11.85
C PRO A 31 -7.49 -2.43 12.26
N HIS A 32 -6.99 -3.02 13.34
CA HIS A 32 -5.62 -2.81 13.78
C HIS A 32 -4.62 -3.13 12.65
N PRO A 33 -3.47 -2.43 12.61
CA PRO A 33 -2.42 -2.72 11.65
C PRO A 33 -2.01 -4.21 11.68
N PRO A 34 -1.60 -4.80 10.55
CA PRO A 34 -1.18 -6.19 10.48
C PRO A 34 -0.11 -6.53 11.52
N ASP A 35 -0.18 -7.70 12.14
CA ASP A 35 0.87 -8.18 13.04
C ASP A 35 2.16 -8.58 12.28
N ASP A 36 3.19 -9.00 13.03
CA ASP A 36 4.51 -9.34 12.48
C ASP A 36 4.53 -10.52 11.52
N ASP A 37 3.53 -11.40 11.60
CA ASP A 37 3.38 -12.52 10.68
C ASP A 37 2.46 -12.15 9.52
N GLU A 38 1.36 -11.43 9.82
CA GLU A 38 0.37 -10.98 8.85
C GLU A 38 0.97 -10.09 7.76
N LYS A 39 1.94 -9.24 8.09
CA LYS A 39 2.60 -8.35 7.11
C LYS A 39 3.26 -9.11 5.96
N TYR A 40 3.65 -10.37 6.17
CA TYR A 40 4.32 -11.18 5.16
C TYR A 40 3.39 -12.14 4.40
N LEU A 41 2.11 -12.25 4.81
CA LEU A 41 1.15 -13.13 4.15
C LEU A 41 0.96 -12.79 2.67
N TYR A 42 1.09 -11.52 2.31
CA TYR A 42 0.92 -11.04 0.93
C TYR A 42 2.13 -11.30 0.01
N ILE A 43 3.29 -11.70 0.56
CA ILE A 43 4.50 -12.00 -0.24
C ILE A 43 4.29 -13.28 -1.06
N GLN A 44 3.60 -14.26 -0.50
CA GLN A 44 3.34 -15.54 -1.14
C GLN A 44 2.23 -15.41 -2.18
N ARG A 45 2.62 -15.08 -3.41
CA ARG A 45 1.73 -15.09 -4.57
C ARG A 45 1.85 -16.44 -5.27
N ASN A 46 0.73 -17.16 -5.42
CA ASN A 46 0.68 -18.33 -6.30
C ASN A 46 0.57 -17.87 -7.77
N LEU A 47 1.66 -17.26 -8.26
CA LEU A 47 1.75 -16.72 -9.62
C LEU A 47 1.44 -17.78 -10.68
N PRO A 48 1.97 -19.02 -10.61
CA PRO A 48 1.66 -20.04 -11.62
C PRO A 48 0.16 -20.34 -11.72
N TYR A 49 -0.54 -20.51 -10.60
CA TYR A 49 -1.98 -20.72 -10.61
C TYR A 49 -2.74 -19.54 -11.25
N LEU A 50 -2.41 -18.30 -10.82
CA LEU A 50 -3.06 -17.10 -11.36
C LEU A 50 -2.78 -16.93 -12.85
N THR A 51 -1.54 -17.17 -13.30
CA THR A 51 -1.16 -17.14 -14.71
C THR A 51 -1.94 -18.18 -15.49
N THR A 52 -1.97 -19.43 -15.04
CA THR A 52 -2.66 -20.51 -15.76
C THR A 52 -4.15 -20.21 -15.91
N VAL A 53 -4.83 -19.79 -14.84
CA VAL A 53 -6.27 -19.48 -14.88
C VAL A 53 -6.55 -18.31 -15.82
N ILE A 54 -5.78 -17.22 -15.73
CA ILE A 54 -5.96 -16.05 -16.59
C ILE A 54 -5.64 -16.38 -18.05
N SER A 55 -4.57 -17.13 -18.31
CA SER A 55 -4.20 -17.55 -19.67
C SER A 55 -5.27 -18.43 -20.30
N ILE A 56 -5.78 -19.44 -19.58
CA ILE A 56 -6.87 -20.29 -20.06
C ILE A 56 -8.11 -19.44 -20.36
N GLY A 57 -8.54 -18.60 -19.41
CA GLY A 57 -9.71 -17.73 -19.59
C GLY A 57 -9.58 -16.78 -20.78
N SER A 58 -8.39 -16.20 -20.96
CA SER A 58 -8.09 -15.31 -22.09
C SER A 58 -8.13 -16.04 -23.42
N CYS A 59 -7.52 -17.23 -23.51
CA CYS A 59 -7.56 -18.05 -24.71
C CYS A 59 -9.00 -18.45 -25.08
N CYS A 60 -9.82 -18.84 -24.09
CA CYS A 60 -11.22 -19.17 -24.30
C CYS A 60 -12.04 -17.96 -24.81
N LEU A 61 -11.85 -16.78 -24.21
CA LEU A 61 -12.53 -15.56 -24.65
C LEU A 61 -12.13 -15.16 -26.07
N ILE A 62 -10.83 -15.14 -26.37
CA ILE A 62 -10.31 -14.83 -27.71
C ILE A 62 -10.88 -15.80 -28.73
N PHE A 63 -10.84 -17.11 -28.44
CA PHE A 63 -11.40 -18.13 -29.34
C PHE A 63 -12.90 -17.92 -29.58
N SER A 64 -13.66 -17.67 -28.52
CA SER A 64 -15.10 -17.42 -28.61
C SER A 64 -15.42 -16.16 -29.44
N GLN A 65 -14.68 -15.07 -29.25
CA GLN A 65 -14.87 -13.82 -29.99
C GLN A 65 -14.54 -13.99 -31.46
N ILE A 66 -13.39 -14.61 -31.79
CA ILE A 66 -13.03 -14.90 -33.20
C ILE A 66 -14.10 -15.75 -33.86
N ARG A 67 -14.59 -16.80 -33.18
CA ARG A 67 -15.66 -17.68 -33.69
C ARG A 67 -16.98 -16.97 -33.92
N PHE A 68 -17.33 -16.00 -33.06
CA PHE A 68 -18.55 -15.21 -33.17
C PHE A 68 -18.46 -14.20 -34.31
N GLU A 69 -17.36 -13.45 -34.38
CA GLU A 69 -17.15 -12.37 -35.35
C GLU A 69 -16.91 -12.87 -36.78
N THR A 70 -16.40 -14.10 -36.94
CA THR A 70 -16.21 -14.75 -38.26
C THR A 70 -17.45 -15.48 -38.76
N HIS A 71 -18.50 -15.60 -37.94
CA HIS A 71 -19.74 -16.29 -38.33
C HIS A 71 -20.59 -15.47 -39.31
N ASP A 72 -20.54 -14.14 -39.20
CA ASP A 72 -21.25 -13.21 -40.08
C ASP A 72 -20.31 -12.06 -40.48
N LEU A 73 -20.23 -11.76 -41.78
CA LEU A 73 -19.43 -10.68 -42.33
C LEU A 73 -19.82 -9.31 -41.76
N VAL A 74 -21.08 -9.13 -41.34
CA VAL A 74 -21.57 -7.90 -40.69
C VAL A 74 -20.84 -7.63 -39.38
N LEU A 75 -20.34 -8.66 -38.70
CA LEU A 75 -19.64 -8.55 -37.42
C LEU A 75 -18.13 -8.31 -37.57
N SER A 76 -17.60 -8.35 -38.79
CA SER A 76 -16.16 -8.18 -39.05
C SER A 76 -15.53 -6.87 -38.51
N PRO A 77 -16.24 -5.73 -38.36
CA PRO A 77 -15.67 -4.55 -37.71
C PRO A 77 -15.26 -4.77 -36.24
N PHE A 78 -15.89 -5.73 -35.55
CA PHE A 78 -15.57 -6.05 -34.16
C PHE A 78 -14.22 -6.78 -33.99
N LEU A 79 -13.69 -7.38 -35.06
CA LEU A 79 -12.35 -7.99 -35.06
C LEU A 79 -11.24 -7.00 -34.66
N LEU A 80 -11.46 -5.70 -34.87
CA LEU A 80 -10.53 -4.67 -34.40
C LEU A 80 -10.41 -4.70 -32.86
N PHE A 81 -11.51 -4.84 -32.13
CA PHE A 81 -11.50 -4.93 -30.66
C PHE A 81 -10.84 -6.22 -30.19
N THR A 82 -11.13 -7.34 -30.86
CA THR A 82 -10.45 -8.62 -30.60
C THR A 82 -8.95 -8.51 -30.84
N ALA A 83 -8.50 -7.86 -31.91
CA ALA A 83 -7.09 -7.63 -32.19
C ALA A 83 -6.41 -6.77 -31.12
N VAL A 84 -7.05 -5.66 -30.71
CA VAL A 84 -6.56 -4.80 -29.62
C VAL A 84 -6.46 -5.60 -28.31
N TYR A 85 -7.44 -6.44 -27.99
CA TYR A 85 -7.43 -7.27 -26.80
C TYR A 85 -6.30 -8.32 -26.83
N VAL A 86 -6.06 -8.96 -27.98
CA VAL A 86 -4.92 -9.88 -28.16
C VAL A 86 -3.59 -9.18 -27.91
N VAL A 87 -3.40 -7.98 -28.48
CA VAL A 87 -2.19 -7.17 -28.24
C VAL A 87 -2.06 -6.80 -26.76
N TYR A 88 -3.16 -6.39 -26.12
CA TYR A 88 -3.19 -6.13 -24.69
C TYR A 88 -2.75 -7.37 -23.88
N GLN A 89 -3.28 -8.55 -24.16
CA GLN A 89 -2.90 -9.77 -23.44
C GLN A 89 -1.45 -10.20 -23.70
N ALA A 90 -0.95 -10.02 -24.92
CA ALA A 90 0.44 -10.30 -25.27
C ALA A 90 1.43 -9.43 -24.49
N ILE A 91 1.05 -8.20 -24.11
CA ILE A 91 1.85 -7.30 -23.28
C ILE A 91 1.58 -7.56 -21.79
N SER A 92 0.32 -7.66 -21.41
CA SER A 92 -0.15 -7.74 -20.02
C SER A 92 0.34 -9.00 -19.33
N LEU A 93 0.25 -10.17 -19.96
CA LEU A 93 0.63 -11.43 -19.31
C LEU A 93 2.13 -11.46 -18.94
N PRO A 94 3.09 -11.16 -19.84
CA PRO A 94 4.48 -11.06 -19.45
C PRO A 94 4.73 -10.00 -18.37
N VAL A 95 4.12 -8.81 -18.45
CA VAL A 95 4.32 -7.74 -17.45
C VAL A 95 3.85 -8.17 -16.06
N ASN A 96 2.70 -8.84 -15.97
CA ASN A 96 2.15 -9.28 -14.68
C ASN A 96 2.94 -10.44 -14.04
N PHE A 97 3.60 -11.27 -14.85
CA PHE A 97 4.17 -12.56 -14.37
C PHE A 97 5.69 -12.70 -14.50
N ALA A 98 6.34 -11.90 -15.35
CA ALA A 98 7.81 -11.89 -15.49
C ALA A 98 8.51 -11.01 -14.43
N GLY A 99 7.74 -10.31 -13.58
CA GLY A 99 8.29 -9.55 -12.47
C GLY A 99 9.00 -10.44 -11.45
N ARG A 100 10.17 -10.00 -10.96
CA ARG A 100 10.89 -10.70 -9.89
C ARG A 100 9.99 -10.78 -8.64
N GLY A 101 10.02 -11.93 -7.98
CA GLY A 101 9.42 -12.09 -6.66
C GLY A 101 10.06 -11.16 -5.62
N PHE A 102 9.41 -11.01 -4.47
CA PHE A 102 9.98 -10.29 -3.36
C PHE A 102 10.82 -11.25 -2.52
N ASP A 103 12.14 -11.02 -2.46
CA ASP A 103 13.06 -11.80 -1.65
C ASP A 103 13.01 -11.31 -0.19
N LEU A 104 12.23 -12.02 0.62
CA LEU A 104 12.05 -11.70 2.03
C LEU A 104 13.35 -11.84 2.83
N ALA A 105 14.16 -12.87 2.55
CA ALA A 105 15.40 -13.11 3.28
C ALA A 105 16.43 -12.01 2.99
N ALA A 106 16.59 -11.62 1.71
CA ALA A 106 17.45 -10.51 1.33
C ALA A 106 16.95 -9.17 1.91
N HIS A 107 15.63 -8.95 1.93
CA HIS A 107 15.04 -7.76 2.55
C HIS A 107 15.31 -7.69 4.06
N GLN A 108 15.09 -8.78 4.79
CA GLN A 108 15.37 -8.86 6.24
C GLN A 108 16.86 -8.66 6.54
N ALA A 109 17.74 -9.26 5.75
CA ALA A 109 19.18 -9.04 5.87
C ALA A 109 19.56 -7.56 5.68
N ARG A 110 18.95 -6.88 4.70
CA ARG A 110 19.18 -5.45 4.45
C ARG A 110 18.69 -4.58 5.61
N ILE A 111 17.52 -4.86 6.17
CA ILE A 111 16.99 -4.13 7.34
C ILE A 111 17.89 -4.36 8.56
N GLY A 112 18.27 -5.60 8.85
CA GLY A 112 19.11 -5.92 10.01
C GLY A 112 20.52 -5.31 9.95
N GLN A 113 21.02 -5.04 8.74
CA GLN A 113 22.29 -4.37 8.50
C GLN A 113 22.18 -2.84 8.49
N TRP A 114 20.96 -2.28 8.51
CA TRP A 114 20.75 -0.84 8.46
C TRP A 114 21.24 -0.17 9.75
N ARG A 115 22.35 0.54 9.64
CA ARG A 115 22.97 1.33 10.70
C ARG A 115 23.41 2.67 10.11
N PRO A 116 22.50 3.65 10.01
CA PRO A 116 22.86 4.94 9.44
C PRO A 116 23.81 5.68 10.40
N PRO A 117 24.73 6.51 9.89
CA PRO A 117 25.62 7.31 10.74
C PRO A 117 24.86 8.33 11.59
N SER A 118 23.72 8.81 11.10
CA SER A 118 22.77 9.68 11.79
C SER A 118 21.35 9.36 11.32
N TYR A 119 20.37 9.60 12.18
CA TYR A 119 18.96 9.57 11.79
C TYR A 119 18.60 10.92 11.16
N LEU A 120 17.82 10.89 10.09
CA LEU A 120 17.50 12.05 9.27
C LEU A 120 16.20 12.68 9.80
N ASP A 121 16.02 13.97 9.61
CA ASP A 121 14.78 14.62 10.02
C ASP A 121 13.65 14.23 9.04
N VAL A 122 12.46 13.94 9.58
CA VAL A 122 11.29 13.49 8.80
C VAL A 122 10.05 14.33 9.11
N ASP A 123 9.43 14.88 8.07
CA ASP A 123 8.09 15.47 8.16
C ASP A 123 7.04 14.43 7.76
N ILE A 124 6.06 14.19 8.63
CA ILE A 124 4.95 13.26 8.41
C ILE A 124 3.70 14.07 8.06
N TYR A 125 3.25 13.98 6.81
CA TYR A 125 2.05 14.66 6.34
C TYR A 125 0.82 13.76 6.48
N LEU A 126 -0.21 14.32 7.12
CA LEU A 126 -1.49 13.69 7.41
C LEU A 126 -2.61 14.50 6.74
N PRO A 127 -2.80 14.34 5.41
CA PRO A 127 -3.88 15.02 4.70
C PRO A 127 -5.25 14.50 5.15
N ILE A 128 -6.16 15.43 5.46
CA ILE A 128 -7.55 15.16 5.84
C ILE A 128 -8.50 16.05 5.03
N CYS A 129 -9.70 15.57 4.78
CA CYS A 129 -10.79 16.27 4.12
C CYS A 129 -12.15 15.76 4.64
N GLY A 130 -12.43 16.02 5.92
CA GLY A 130 -13.74 15.72 6.54
C GLY A 130 -13.94 14.28 7.00
N GLU A 131 -12.86 13.51 7.19
CA GLU A 131 -12.94 12.16 7.73
C GLU A 131 -13.43 12.15 9.19
N PRO A 132 -14.09 11.06 9.65
CA PRO A 132 -14.58 10.96 11.02
C PRO A 132 -13.45 11.05 12.07
N ILE A 133 -13.70 11.76 13.17
CA ILE A 133 -12.70 12.03 14.21
C ILE A 133 -12.12 10.74 14.83
N GLU A 134 -12.92 9.68 14.97
CA GLU A 134 -12.46 8.41 15.54
C GLU A 134 -11.51 7.65 14.61
N LEU A 135 -11.71 7.78 13.29
CA LEU A 135 -10.81 7.22 12.29
C LEU A 135 -9.46 7.96 12.32
N LEU A 136 -9.51 9.30 12.37
CA LEU A 136 -8.31 10.14 12.51
C LEU A 136 -7.56 9.82 13.81
N ARG A 137 -8.27 9.66 14.94
CA ARG A 137 -7.70 9.30 16.23
C ARG A 137 -6.92 7.99 16.17
N ASN A 138 -7.46 6.98 15.51
CA ASN A 138 -6.78 5.69 15.35
C ASN A 138 -5.43 5.85 14.61
N THR A 139 -5.46 6.52 13.47
CA THR A 139 -4.26 6.78 12.66
C THR A 139 -3.24 7.63 13.43
N TRP A 140 -3.67 8.71 14.08
CA TRP A 140 -2.79 9.63 14.79
C TRP A 140 -2.16 9.00 16.03
N THR A 141 -2.88 8.11 16.71
CA THR A 141 -2.31 7.31 17.82
C THR A 141 -1.17 6.42 17.34
N ALA A 142 -1.33 5.79 16.18
CA ALA A 142 -0.28 4.98 15.57
C ALA A 142 0.93 5.83 15.13
N VAL A 143 0.67 6.99 14.52
CA VAL A 143 1.72 7.95 14.13
C VAL A 143 2.48 8.50 15.34
N SER A 144 1.80 8.82 16.45
CA SER A 144 2.45 9.27 17.69
C SER A 144 3.44 8.22 18.19
N GLY A 145 3.03 6.95 18.23
CA GLY A 145 3.94 5.85 18.60
C GLY A 145 5.14 5.71 17.67
N LEU A 146 4.94 5.88 16.36
CA LEU A 146 6.03 5.86 15.38
C LEU A 146 7.04 7.00 15.61
N ILE A 147 6.55 8.20 15.94
CA ILE A 147 7.40 9.36 16.27
C ILE A 147 8.18 9.11 17.56
N GLU A 148 7.53 8.57 18.60
CA GLU A 148 8.16 8.23 19.89
C GLU A 148 9.28 7.19 19.74
N ASP A 149 9.09 6.18 18.88
CA ASP A 149 10.07 5.11 18.66
C ASP A 149 11.21 5.54 17.69
N TYR A 150 11.03 6.64 16.96
CA TYR A 150 12.02 7.13 16.01
C TYR A 150 13.22 7.79 16.72
N ARG A 151 14.43 7.36 16.37
CA ARG A 151 15.65 7.88 17.01
C ARG A 151 16.11 9.25 16.49
N GLY A 152 15.57 9.71 15.35
CA GLY A 152 15.83 11.05 14.81
C GLY A 152 14.71 12.02 15.15
N THR A 153 14.68 13.16 14.48
CA THR A 153 13.56 14.11 14.63
C THR A 153 12.44 13.74 13.65
N ALA A 154 11.24 13.50 14.16
CA ALA A 154 10.05 13.38 13.33
C ALA A 154 8.97 14.38 13.79
N ARG A 155 8.32 15.05 12.82
CA ARG A 155 7.26 16.03 13.08
C ARG A 155 6.04 15.72 12.24
N ALA A 156 4.87 15.62 12.86
CA ALA A 156 3.61 15.41 12.14
C ALA A 156 2.90 16.73 11.84
N TYR A 157 2.37 16.82 10.62
CA TYR A 157 1.61 17.95 10.08
C TYR A 157 0.26 17.46 9.57
N VAL A 158 -0.82 17.90 10.20
CA VAL A 158 -2.19 17.65 9.76
C VAL A 158 -2.54 18.69 8.69
N LEU A 159 -2.89 18.23 7.49
CA LEU A 159 -3.16 19.09 6.34
C LEU A 159 -4.65 19.08 6.05
N ASP A 160 -5.39 20.04 6.59
CA ASP A 160 -6.86 20.02 6.55
C ASP A 160 -7.44 20.79 5.36
N ASP A 161 -8.02 20.06 4.41
CA ASP A 161 -8.80 20.57 3.28
C ASP A 161 -10.32 20.65 3.58
N GLY A 162 -10.78 20.27 4.76
CA GLY A 162 -12.17 20.36 5.22
C GLY A 162 -12.21 20.87 6.66
N PRO A 163 -11.85 22.15 6.90
CA PRO A 163 -11.43 22.65 8.21
C PRO A 163 -12.40 22.26 9.33
N SER A 164 -11.89 21.45 10.26
CA SER A 164 -12.65 20.94 11.40
C SER A 164 -12.00 21.35 12.70
N GLU A 165 -12.73 22.12 13.51
CA GLU A 165 -12.26 22.54 14.83
C GLU A 165 -11.96 21.35 15.74
N GLN A 166 -12.73 20.25 15.61
CA GLN A 166 -12.47 19.02 16.35
C GLN A 166 -11.13 18.38 15.94
N ALA A 167 -10.82 18.38 14.64
CA ALA A 167 -9.56 17.85 14.13
C ALA A 167 -8.38 18.73 14.56
N ARG A 168 -8.54 20.06 14.54
CA ARG A 168 -7.53 21.02 15.03
C ARG A 168 -7.20 20.79 16.51
N VAL A 169 -8.21 20.75 17.37
CA VAL A 169 -8.03 20.51 18.81
C VAL A 169 -7.39 19.15 19.08
N MET A 170 -7.79 18.12 18.33
CA MET A 170 -7.18 16.80 18.47
C MET A 170 -5.73 16.79 18.00
N ALA A 171 -5.39 17.47 16.90
CA ALA A 171 -4.02 17.56 16.40
C ALA A 171 -3.11 18.20 17.46
N GLU A 172 -3.56 19.29 18.07
CA GLU A 172 -2.89 19.94 19.19
C GLU A 172 -2.68 18.99 20.39
N SER A 173 -3.67 18.14 20.71
CA SER A 173 -3.55 17.16 21.81
C SER A 173 -2.47 16.10 21.57
N PHE A 174 -2.17 15.78 20.31
CA PHE A 174 -1.07 14.88 19.92
C PHE A 174 0.27 15.62 19.72
N GLY A 175 0.29 16.96 19.86
CA GLY A 175 1.46 17.78 19.54
C GLY A 175 1.74 17.90 18.04
N PHE A 176 0.75 17.61 17.19
CA PHE A 176 0.87 17.71 15.74
C PHE A 176 0.60 19.15 15.28
N SER A 177 1.31 19.58 14.25
CA SER A 177 1.11 20.91 13.67
C SER A 177 -0.08 20.88 12.71
N TYR A 178 -1.02 21.82 12.86
CA TYR A 178 -2.19 21.90 11.99
C TYR A 178 -1.98 22.97 10.90
N ILE A 179 -2.15 22.57 9.64
CA ILE A 179 -1.99 23.42 8.46
C ILE A 179 -3.31 23.43 7.68
N HIS A 180 -3.83 24.63 7.46
CA HIS A 180 -4.94 24.88 6.54
C HIS A 180 -4.49 25.88 5.49
N ARG A 181 -4.69 25.57 4.21
CA ARG A 181 -4.26 26.41 3.10
C ARG A 181 -5.34 27.41 2.68
N PRO A 182 -4.96 28.59 2.19
CA PRO A 182 -5.93 29.60 1.75
C PRO A 182 -6.52 29.35 0.36
N ASP A 183 -5.89 28.50 -0.47
CA ASP A 183 -6.20 28.33 -1.90
C ASP A 183 -7.10 27.12 -2.21
N TRP A 184 -7.78 26.56 -1.21
CA TRP A 184 -8.76 25.49 -1.42
C TRP A 184 -9.79 25.89 -2.50
N PRO A 185 -10.19 25.02 -3.45
CA PRO A 185 -9.84 23.60 -3.63
C PRO A 185 -8.73 23.38 -4.66
N ALA A 186 -7.92 24.39 -4.98
CA ALA A 186 -7.00 24.33 -6.10
C ALA A 186 -6.09 23.09 -6.03
N GLY A 187 -6.10 22.24 -7.05
CA GLY A 187 -5.28 21.03 -7.09
C GLY A 187 -5.62 19.94 -6.06
N LYS A 188 -6.71 20.05 -5.29
CA LYS A 188 -7.16 19.04 -4.30
C LYS A 188 -6.00 18.57 -3.40
N LYS A 189 -5.87 17.26 -3.14
CA LYS A 189 -4.79 16.64 -2.36
C LYS A 189 -3.38 17.10 -2.80
N ALA A 190 -3.13 17.20 -4.11
CA ALA A 190 -1.82 17.62 -4.61
C ALA A 190 -1.52 19.09 -4.26
N GLY A 191 -2.53 19.97 -4.29
CA GLY A 191 -2.39 21.35 -3.86
C GLY A 191 -2.13 21.46 -2.35
N ASN A 192 -2.81 20.65 -1.55
CA ASN A 192 -2.62 20.60 -0.10
C ASN A 192 -1.19 20.17 0.28
N LEU A 193 -0.70 19.09 -0.33
CA LEU A 193 0.68 18.63 -0.16
C LEU A 193 1.71 19.67 -0.61
N ARG A 194 1.46 20.37 -1.72
CA ARG A 194 2.34 21.43 -2.21
C ARG A 194 2.39 22.61 -1.25
N TYR A 195 1.25 23.00 -0.67
CA TYR A 195 1.21 24.07 0.32
C TYR A 195 2.01 23.68 1.57
N ALA A 196 1.78 22.47 2.10
CA ALA A 196 2.55 21.95 3.23
C ALA A 196 4.06 21.90 2.95
N PHE A 197 4.45 21.44 1.75
CA PHE A 197 5.85 21.41 1.32
C PHE A 197 6.53 22.79 1.33
N SER A 198 5.78 23.87 1.16
CA SER A 198 6.31 25.23 1.27
C SER A 198 6.48 25.71 2.73
N GLN A 199 5.89 25.01 3.69
CA GLN A 199 5.85 25.37 5.12
C GLN A 199 6.74 24.49 5.99
N THR A 200 7.27 23.37 5.47
CA THR A 200 8.13 22.45 6.21
C THR A 200 9.48 22.27 5.51
N SER A 201 10.44 21.67 6.20
CA SER A 201 11.86 21.72 5.78
C SER A 201 12.69 20.51 6.17
N ALA A 202 12.08 19.41 6.62
CA ALA A 202 12.82 18.19 6.90
C ALA A 202 13.44 17.60 5.63
N GLU A 203 14.48 16.78 5.82
CA GLU A 203 15.21 16.16 4.72
C GLU A 203 14.35 15.12 3.97
N TYR A 204 13.47 14.44 4.69
CA TYR A 204 12.53 13.48 4.13
C TYR A 204 11.08 13.81 4.51
N LEU A 205 10.17 13.42 3.63
CA LEU A 205 8.74 13.49 3.88
C LEU A 205 8.11 12.10 3.75
N VAL A 206 7.12 11.84 4.60
CA VAL A 206 6.26 10.66 4.53
C VAL A 206 4.82 11.17 4.49
N ILE A 207 4.01 10.63 3.58
CA ILE A 207 2.59 10.97 3.48
C ILE A 207 1.81 9.72 3.92
N LEU A 208 0.95 9.88 4.92
CA LEU A 208 0.07 8.82 5.40
C LEU A 208 -1.37 9.29 5.22
N ASP A 209 -2.18 8.47 4.55
CA ASP A 209 -3.60 8.76 4.36
C ASP A 209 -4.34 8.72 5.70
N ALA A 210 -5.47 9.43 5.79
CA ALA A 210 -6.24 9.59 7.01
C ALA A 210 -6.62 8.25 7.67
N ASP A 211 -6.82 7.19 6.88
CA ASP A 211 -7.18 5.84 7.29
C ASP A 211 -5.98 4.87 7.41
N PHE A 212 -4.76 5.35 7.19
CA PHE A 212 -3.55 4.54 7.25
C PHE A 212 -2.88 4.62 8.63
N ALA A 213 -3.19 3.68 9.51
CA ALA A 213 -2.50 3.53 10.78
C ALA A 213 -1.16 2.77 10.59
N PRO A 214 0.01 3.42 10.70
CA PRO A 214 1.29 2.74 10.55
C PRO A 214 1.54 1.75 11.70
N ARG A 215 2.33 0.72 11.43
CA ARG A 215 2.85 -0.15 12.48
C ARG A 215 4.02 0.50 13.20
N ARG A 216 4.23 0.07 14.45
CA ARG A 216 5.49 0.24 15.18
C ARG A 216 6.51 -0.82 14.73
#